data_AF-A0A8T4M0A8-F1
#
_entry.id   AF-A0A8T4M0A8-F1
#
_cell.length_a   1.000
_cell.length_b   1.000
_cell.length_c   1.000
_cell.angle_alpha   90.00
_cell.angle_beta   90.00
_cell.angle_gamma   90.00
#
_symmetry.space_group_name_H-M   'P 1'
#
loop_
_entity.id
_entity.type
_entity.pdbx_description
1 polymer ?
#
loop_
_entity_poly.entity_id
_entity_poly.type
_entity_poly.pdbx_seq_one_letter_code
_entity_poly.pdbx_strand_id
1 'polypeptide(L)'
;MEKEAETYGRAYAFFDCDASKQELEKSGSHIRNEAKTPKGLQLLLNEGISGLQLDKTLAEQIQYPDDYRVMSNERIKQGYEKERRPLASMKYVLVATYMGASNDDAANELGDVINVIHKMFNKDQGIFRGSVVYEKEGAYQLRD
;
A
#
# COMPACT_ATOMS: atom_id res chain seq x y z
N MET A 1 -10.39 -35.48 -5.58
CA MET A 1 -10.50 -34.32 -4.67
C MET A 1 -9.69 -33.20 -5.27
N GLU A 2 -10.35 -32.30 -5.98
CA GLU A 2 -9.75 -31.00 -6.31
C GLU A 2 -9.49 -30.28 -5.00
N LYS A 3 -8.26 -29.85 -4.74
CA LYS A 3 -7.99 -28.90 -3.66
C LYS A 3 -8.76 -27.64 -4.03
N GLU A 4 -9.76 -27.26 -3.25
CA GLU A 4 -10.28 -25.90 -3.29
C GLU A 4 -9.06 -24.98 -3.17
N ALA A 5 -8.79 -24.21 -4.21
CA ALA A 5 -7.75 -23.20 -4.14
C ALA A 5 -8.18 -22.24 -3.04
N GLU A 6 -7.46 -22.23 -1.91
CA GLU A 6 -7.69 -21.24 -0.85
C GLU A 6 -7.64 -19.87 -1.51
N THR A 7 -8.78 -19.20 -1.59
CA THR A 7 -8.87 -17.86 -2.14
C THR A 7 -8.26 -16.92 -1.11
N TYR A 8 -7.16 -16.26 -1.48
CA TYR A 8 -6.58 -15.20 -0.66
C TYR A 8 -6.52 -13.92 -1.48
N GLY A 9 -7.00 -12.84 -0.88
CA GLY A 9 -6.89 -11.50 -1.42
C GLY A 9 -5.45 -11.01 -1.28
N ARG A 10 -4.93 -10.30 -2.29
CA ARG A 10 -3.62 -9.68 -2.26
C ARG A 10 -3.69 -8.23 -2.71
N ALA A 11 -3.01 -7.36 -1.96
CA ALA A 11 -2.84 -5.96 -2.29
C ALA A 11 -1.45 -5.47 -1.87
N TYR A 12 -1.02 -4.36 -2.46
CA TYR A 12 0.29 -3.75 -2.26
C TYR A 12 0.11 -2.28 -1.98
N ALA A 13 0.74 -1.78 -0.93
CA ALA A 13 0.79 -0.35 -0.65
C ALA A 13 2.22 0.14 -0.76
N PHE A 14 2.42 1.13 -1.62
CA PHE A 14 3.70 1.78 -1.83
C PHE A 14 3.60 3.13 -1.13
N PHE A 15 4.58 3.48 -0.31
CA PHE A 15 4.53 4.75 0.42
C PHE A 15 5.89 5.30 0.85
N ASP A 16 5.93 6.62 1.02
CA ASP A 16 7.01 7.37 1.65
C ASP A 16 6.50 7.93 2.98
N CYS A 17 7.29 7.74 4.05
CA CYS A 17 7.11 8.43 5.31
C CYS A 17 8.46 8.67 6.00
N ASP A 18 8.46 9.60 6.95
CA ASP A 18 9.66 10.01 7.68
C ASP A 18 10.13 8.95 8.69
N ALA A 19 9.23 8.07 9.14
CA ALA A 19 9.56 6.97 10.03
C ALA A 19 10.57 6.01 9.39
N SER A 20 11.45 5.44 10.22
CA SER A 20 12.29 4.31 9.85
C SER A 20 11.50 3.00 9.81
N LYS A 21 12.01 2.00 9.09
CA LYS A 21 11.42 0.65 9.07
C LYS A 21 11.23 0.08 10.47
N GLN A 22 12.23 0.25 11.34
CA GLN A 22 12.19 -0.26 12.71
C GLN A 22 11.07 0.39 13.54
N GLU A 23 10.79 1.68 13.34
CA GLU A 23 9.67 2.37 14.00
C GLU A 23 8.32 1.83 13.51
N LEU A 24 8.17 1.66 12.19
CA LEU A 24 6.96 1.07 11.60
C LEU A 24 6.69 -0.35 12.13
N GLU A 25 7.73 -1.19 12.21
CA GLU A 25 7.63 -2.56 12.74
C GLU A 25 7.28 -2.57 14.23
N LYS A 26 7.94 -1.72 15.04
CA LYS A 26 7.63 -1.59 16.49
C LYS A 26 6.21 -1.11 16.73
N SER A 27 5.68 -0.26 15.87
CA SER A 27 4.30 0.23 15.94
C SER A 27 3.27 -0.70 15.30
N GLY A 28 3.69 -1.83 14.71
CA GLY A 28 2.81 -2.71 13.93
C GLY A 28 1.55 -3.16 14.66
N SER A 29 1.64 -3.51 15.94
CA SER A 29 0.46 -3.90 16.74
C SER A 29 -0.49 -2.73 16.99
N HIS A 30 0.04 -1.54 17.27
CA HIS A 30 -0.77 -0.34 17.47
C HIS A 30 -1.45 0.09 16.17
N ILE A 31 -0.70 0.12 15.05
CA ILE A 31 -1.23 0.41 13.72
C ILE A 31 -2.40 -0.53 13.40
N ARG A 32 -2.21 -1.84 13.63
CA ARG A 32 -3.25 -2.86 13.39
C ARG A 32 -4.50 -2.65 14.23
N ASN A 33 -4.34 -2.28 15.50
CA ASN A 33 -5.45 -2.05 16.42
C ASN A 33 -6.25 -0.80 16.04
N GLU A 34 -5.56 0.30 15.73
CA GLU A 34 -6.18 1.55 15.28
C GLU A 34 -6.89 1.38 13.93
N ALA A 35 -6.28 0.63 13.00
CA ALA A 35 -6.87 0.30 11.70
C ALA A 35 -7.97 -0.77 11.80
N LYS A 36 -8.20 -1.36 12.98
CA LYS A 36 -9.16 -2.45 13.21
C LYS A 36 -8.96 -3.65 12.28
N THR A 37 -7.71 -3.92 11.89
CA THR A 37 -7.40 -4.98 10.91
C THR A 37 -7.92 -6.35 11.33
N PRO A 38 -8.52 -7.11 10.40
CA PRO A 38 -9.04 -8.44 10.69
C PRO A 38 -7.91 -9.44 10.95
N LYS A 39 -8.22 -10.48 11.72
CA LYS A 39 -7.25 -11.53 12.10
C LYS A 39 -6.67 -12.31 10.92
N GLY A 40 -7.43 -12.41 9.82
CA GLY A 40 -7.02 -13.10 8.60
C GLY A 40 -6.13 -12.29 7.66
N LEU A 41 -5.97 -10.99 7.90
CA LEU A 41 -5.06 -10.14 7.14
C LEU A 41 -3.64 -10.38 7.64
N GLN A 42 -2.70 -10.62 6.74
CA GLN A 42 -1.27 -10.66 6.99
C GLN A 42 -0.61 -9.47 6.31
N LEU A 43 0.37 -8.86 6.97
CA LEU A 43 1.06 -7.66 6.48
C LEU A 43 2.57 -7.92 6.52
N LEU A 44 3.25 -7.63 5.42
CA LEU A 44 4.70 -7.74 5.30
C LEU A 44 5.30 -6.42 4.79
N LEU A 45 6.11 -5.77 5.63
CA LEU A 45 6.77 -4.51 5.31
C LEU A 45 8.15 -4.75 4.68
N ASN A 46 8.41 -4.11 3.55
CA ASN A 46 9.69 -4.12 2.84
C ASN A 46 10.18 -2.69 2.59
N GLU A 47 11.50 -2.54 2.50
CA GLU A 47 12.15 -1.32 2.00
C GLU A 47 12.38 -1.48 0.49
N GLY A 48 11.73 -0.62 -0.29
CA GLY A 48 11.67 -0.72 -1.74
C GLY A 48 11.08 -2.03 -2.26
N ILE A 49 11.23 -2.25 -3.56
CA ILE A 49 10.68 -3.42 -4.27
C ILE A 49 11.68 -4.56 -4.48
N SER A 50 12.97 -4.35 -4.19
CA SER A 50 14.05 -5.28 -4.56
C SER A 50 13.94 -6.67 -3.92
N GLY A 51 13.22 -6.77 -2.78
CA GLY A 51 12.97 -8.03 -2.07
C GLY A 51 11.65 -8.71 -2.44
N LEU A 52 10.86 -8.14 -3.36
CA LEU A 52 9.54 -8.64 -3.71
C LEU A 52 9.59 -9.52 -4.96
N GLN A 53 8.93 -10.67 -4.89
CA GLN A 53 8.59 -11.44 -6.09
C GLN A 53 7.32 -10.82 -6.70
N LEU A 54 7.52 -9.77 -7.49
CA LEU A 54 6.46 -9.15 -8.29
C LEU A 54 6.32 -9.93 -9.60
N ASP A 55 5.10 -10.17 -10.04
CA ASP A 55 4.91 -10.60 -11.41
C ASP A 55 5.26 -9.47 -12.40
N LYS A 56 5.47 -9.85 -13.65
CA LYS A 56 5.92 -8.95 -14.70
C LYS A 56 4.93 -7.79 -14.93
N THR A 57 3.63 -8.06 -14.88
CA THR A 57 2.58 -7.07 -15.11
C THR A 57 2.62 -6.00 -14.02
N LEU A 58 2.69 -6.42 -12.74
CA LEU A 58 2.84 -5.47 -11.63
C LEU A 58 4.11 -4.65 -11.75
N ALA A 59 5.25 -5.31 -12.02
CA ALA A 59 6.55 -4.67 -12.14
C ALA A 59 6.59 -3.57 -13.22
N GLU A 60 5.96 -3.82 -14.38
CA GLU A 60 5.84 -2.83 -15.46
C GLU A 60 4.92 -1.68 -15.05
N GLN A 61 3.77 -1.97 -14.45
CA GLN A 61 2.78 -0.95 -14.07
C GLN A 61 3.27 -0.03 -12.94
N ILE A 62 4.07 -0.51 -12.00
CA ILE A 62 4.59 0.32 -10.91
C ILE A 62 5.81 1.16 -11.32
N GLN A 63 6.42 0.88 -12.48
CA GLN A 63 7.51 1.70 -13.02
C GLN A 63 7.01 2.97 -13.70
N TYR A 64 5.81 2.94 -14.28
CA TYR A 64 5.22 4.08 -14.99
C TYR A 64 3.69 4.04 -14.88
N PRO A 65 3.07 4.13 -13.70
CA PRO A 65 1.62 4.14 -13.69
C PRO A 65 1.19 5.48 -14.25
N ASP A 66 0.34 5.39 -15.26
CA ASP A 66 -0.12 6.53 -16.05
C ASP A 66 -0.90 7.57 -15.21
N ASP A 67 -1.16 7.31 -13.93
CA ASP A 67 -1.88 8.22 -13.04
C ASP A 67 -1.40 8.12 -11.57
N TYR A 68 -0.88 9.22 -11.04
CA TYR A 68 -0.64 9.38 -9.60
C TYR A 68 -1.48 10.48 -9.00
N ARG A 69 -2.10 10.18 -7.87
CA ARG A 69 -2.66 11.14 -6.92
C ARG A 69 -1.91 11.01 -5.59
N VAL A 70 -0.92 11.86 -5.38
CA VAL A 70 -0.34 12.08 -4.04
C VAL A 70 -1.14 13.21 -3.40
N MET A 71 -1.97 12.90 -2.41
CA MET A 71 -2.72 13.91 -1.66
C MET A 71 -1.91 14.38 -0.45
N SER A 72 -1.33 15.58 -0.53
CA SER A 72 -1.07 16.39 0.67
C SER A 72 -2.12 17.49 0.77
N ASN A 73 -2.75 17.65 1.94
CA ASN A 73 -3.81 18.65 2.16
C ASN A 73 -3.35 20.09 1.86
N GLU A 74 -2.05 20.39 1.94
CA GLU A 74 -1.48 21.69 1.58
C GLU A 74 -1.40 21.93 0.06
N ARG A 75 -1.26 20.88 -0.77
CA ARG A 75 -1.16 21.00 -2.25
C ARG A 75 -2.50 21.18 -2.96
N ILE A 76 -3.62 20.83 -2.32
CA ILE A 76 -4.97 21.04 -2.88
C ILE A 76 -5.22 22.53 -3.20
N LYS A 77 -4.51 23.45 -2.51
CA LYS A 77 -4.63 24.91 -2.71
C LYS A 77 -3.71 25.51 -3.77
N GLN A 78 -2.69 24.79 -4.28
CA GLN A 78 -1.61 25.38 -5.09
C GLN A 78 -1.55 24.93 -6.57
N GLY A 79 -2.52 24.13 -7.03
CA GLY A 79 -2.53 23.63 -8.40
C GLY A 79 -1.93 22.22 -8.49
N TYR A 80 -2.68 21.33 -9.12
CA TYR A 80 -2.34 19.92 -9.26
C TYR A 80 -1.21 19.73 -10.28
N GLU A 81 0.03 19.58 -9.83
CA GLU A 81 1.04 18.91 -10.66
C GLU A 81 1.00 17.40 -10.35
N LYS A 82 0.61 16.59 -11.34
CA LYS A 82 0.69 15.14 -11.26
C LYS A 82 2.17 14.76 -11.06
N GLU A 83 2.51 14.24 -9.88
CA GLU A 83 3.86 13.79 -9.57
C GLU A 83 4.14 12.50 -10.36
N ARG A 84 5.05 12.56 -11.34
CA ARG A 84 5.36 11.45 -12.27
C ARG A 84 6.34 10.41 -11.69
N ARG A 85 6.44 10.29 -10.36
CA ARG A 85 7.43 9.40 -9.74
C ARG A 85 6.92 7.97 -9.68
N PRO A 86 7.67 6.97 -10.18
CA PRO A 86 7.29 5.55 -10.11
C PRO A 86 6.99 5.04 -8.69
N LEU A 87 6.15 4.02 -8.55
CA LEU A 87 5.71 3.44 -7.28
C LEU A 87 6.85 2.59 -6.75
N ALA A 88 7.56 1.97 -7.69
CA ALA A 88 8.86 1.35 -7.48
C ALA A 88 9.90 2.28 -6.82
N SER A 89 9.74 3.61 -6.91
CA SER A 89 10.66 4.57 -6.30
C SER A 89 10.32 4.95 -4.86
N MET A 90 9.16 4.51 -4.35
CA MET A 90 8.77 4.75 -2.96
C MET A 90 9.63 3.93 -1.99
N LYS A 91 9.90 4.51 -0.83
CA LYS A 91 10.80 3.97 0.19
C LYS A 91 10.29 2.65 0.76
N TYR A 92 8.98 2.50 0.92
CA TYR A 92 8.39 1.32 1.55
C TYR A 92 7.33 0.66 0.67
N VAL A 93 7.24 -0.66 0.82
CA VAL A 93 6.13 -1.46 0.29
C VAL A 93 5.56 -2.33 1.40
N LEU A 94 4.26 -2.23 1.62
CA LEU A 94 3.50 -3.09 2.52
C LEU A 94 2.66 -4.05 1.69
N VAL A 95 2.92 -5.35 1.83
CA VAL A 95 2.18 -6.40 1.14
C VAL A 95 1.10 -6.94 2.07
N ALA A 96 -0.14 -6.93 1.61
CA ALA A 96 -1.27 -7.54 2.29
C ALA A 96 -1.65 -8.88 1.66
N THR A 97 -1.92 -9.88 2.49
CA THR A 97 -2.57 -11.13 2.08
C THR A 97 -3.73 -11.41 3.02
N TYR A 98 -4.93 -11.62 2.50
CA TYR A 98 -6.14 -11.79 3.29
C TYR A 98 -6.84 -13.13 2.95
N MET A 99 -6.69 -14.10 3.85
CA MET A 99 -7.27 -15.43 3.69
C MET A 99 -8.81 -15.38 3.64
N GLY A 100 -9.40 -15.99 2.61
CA GLY A 100 -10.85 -16.06 2.40
C GLY A 100 -11.50 -14.78 1.86
N ALA A 101 -10.70 -13.78 1.48
CA ALA A 101 -11.19 -12.49 0.99
C ALA A 101 -10.74 -12.21 -0.45
N SER A 102 -11.34 -11.20 -1.10
CA SER A 102 -10.94 -10.76 -2.43
C SER A 102 -9.73 -9.81 -2.40
N ASN A 103 -9.10 -9.57 -3.54
CA ASN A 103 -8.05 -8.56 -3.68
C ASN A 103 -8.54 -7.15 -3.32
N ASP A 104 -9.81 -6.86 -3.63
CA ASP A 104 -10.46 -5.58 -3.30
C ASP A 104 -10.64 -5.42 -1.78
N ASP A 105 -11.10 -6.48 -1.09
CA ASP A 105 -11.19 -6.50 0.37
C ASP A 105 -9.80 -6.30 1.00
N ALA A 106 -8.77 -6.99 0.50
CA ALA A 106 -7.40 -6.80 0.96
C ALA A 106 -6.90 -5.36 0.73
N ALA A 107 -7.25 -4.74 -0.40
CA ALA A 107 -6.91 -3.34 -0.69
C ALA A 107 -7.63 -2.36 0.24
N ASN A 108 -8.89 -2.64 0.57
CA ASN A 108 -9.70 -1.86 1.50
C ASN A 108 -9.10 -1.85 2.91
N GLU A 109 -8.78 -3.04 3.43
CA GLU A 109 -8.10 -3.16 4.73
C GLU A 109 -6.71 -2.52 4.72
N LEU A 110 -5.96 -2.70 3.63
CA LEU A 110 -4.60 -2.17 3.52
C LEU A 110 -4.57 -0.63 3.47
N GLY A 111 -5.51 0.03 2.80
CA GLY A 111 -5.53 1.50 2.83
C GLY A 111 -5.98 2.07 4.17
N ASP A 112 -6.75 1.33 4.98
CA ASP A 112 -7.03 1.75 6.37
C ASP A 112 -5.76 1.71 7.22
N VAL A 113 -4.94 0.67 7.05
CA VAL A 113 -3.59 0.59 7.64
C VAL A 113 -2.72 1.77 7.21
N ILE A 114 -2.68 2.09 5.93
CA ILE A 114 -1.91 3.21 5.38
C ILE A 114 -2.41 4.56 5.91
N ASN A 115 -3.72 4.73 6.07
CA ASN A 115 -4.32 5.91 6.68
C ASN A 115 -3.88 6.09 8.14
N VAL A 116 -3.75 4.99 8.91
CA VAL A 116 -3.22 5.04 10.28
C VAL A 116 -1.73 5.40 10.28
N ILE A 117 -0.93 4.76 9.42
CA ILE A 117 0.51 5.08 9.27
C ILE A 117 0.67 6.58 8.96
N HIS A 118 -0.10 7.10 8.01
CA HIS A 118 -0.11 8.52 7.66
C HIS A 118 -0.38 9.40 8.89
N LYS A 119 -1.46 9.11 9.64
CA LYS A 119 -1.83 9.89 10.84
C LYS A 119 -0.79 9.82 11.94
N MET A 120 -0.10 8.68 12.08
CA MET A 120 0.88 8.47 13.14
C MET A 120 2.22 9.14 12.84
N PHE A 121 2.69 9.05 11.60
CA PHE A 121 4.08 9.37 11.24
C PHE A 121 4.23 10.59 10.33
N ASN A 122 3.15 11.33 10.06
CA ASN A 122 3.18 12.51 9.19
C ASN A 122 2.52 13.76 9.80
N LYS A 123 2.67 13.96 11.11
CA LYS A 123 1.93 15.01 11.85
C LYS A 123 2.39 16.45 11.58
N ASP A 124 3.62 16.64 11.10
CA ASP A 124 4.28 17.96 11.09
C ASP A 124 4.85 18.39 9.71
N GLN A 125 4.07 18.28 8.62
CA GLN A 125 4.40 18.77 7.26
C GLN A 125 5.30 17.88 6.39
N GLY A 126 5.53 16.62 6.77
CA GLY A 126 6.16 15.64 5.87
C GLY A 126 5.29 15.36 4.64
N ILE A 127 5.93 15.02 3.52
CA ILE A 127 5.23 14.57 2.31
C ILE A 127 4.94 13.07 2.49
N PHE A 128 3.82 12.73 3.13
CA PHE A 128 3.32 11.37 3.02
C PHE A 128 2.84 11.13 1.59
N ARG A 129 3.44 10.13 0.95
CA ARG A 129 3.02 9.66 -0.37
C ARG A 129 2.58 8.24 -0.18
N GLY A 130 1.43 7.88 -0.74
CA GLY A 130 0.91 6.54 -0.61
C GLY A 130 0.03 6.19 -1.79
N SER A 131 0.09 4.94 -2.23
CA SER A 131 -0.88 4.38 -3.15
C SER A 131 -1.08 2.90 -2.86
N VAL A 132 -2.32 2.44 -2.98
CA VAL A 132 -2.69 1.04 -2.82
C VAL A 132 -3.02 0.48 -4.20
N VAL A 133 -2.48 -0.69 -4.50
CA VAL A 133 -2.59 -1.38 -5.78
C VAL A 133 -3.05 -2.81 -5.54
N TYR A 134 -3.97 -3.31 -6.36
CA TYR A 134 -4.47 -4.68 -6.27
C TYR A 134 -4.85 -5.21 -7.65
N GLU A 135 -4.80 -6.53 -7.85
CA GLU A 135 -5.18 -7.14 -9.12
C GLU A 135 -6.69 -7.35 -9.18
N LYS A 136 -7.30 -6.99 -10.31
CA LYS A 136 -8.71 -7.27 -10.62
C LYS A 136 -8.83 -7.59 -12.10
N GLU A 137 -9.40 -8.75 -12.41
CA GLU A 137 -9.62 -9.21 -13.79
C GLU A 137 -8.33 -9.29 -14.64
N GLY A 138 -7.20 -9.65 -14.01
CA GLY A 138 -5.91 -9.79 -14.69
C GLY A 138 -5.14 -8.49 -14.91
N ALA A 139 -5.63 -7.36 -14.37
CA ALA A 139 -4.96 -6.06 -14.42
C ALA A 139 -4.82 -5.47 -13.01
N TYR A 140 -3.70 -4.81 -12.72
CA TYR A 140 -3.60 -4.06 -11.47
C TYR A 140 -4.27 -2.70 -11.55
N GLN A 141 -5.02 -2.40 -10.49
CA GLN A 141 -5.79 -1.17 -10.33
C GLN A 141 -5.31 -0.42 -9.10
N LEU A 142 -5.36 0.90 -9.17
CA LEU A 142 -5.21 1.76 -8.00
C LEU A 142 -6.52 1.74 -7.21
N ARG A 143 -6.40 1.69 -5.88
CA ARG A 143 -7.52 2.01 -5.01
C ARG A 143 -7.68 3.53 -4.94
N ASP A 144 -8.86 4.02 -5.31
CA ASP A 144 -9.28 5.43 -5.18
C ASP A 144 -9.41 5.89 -3.71
#